data_AF-A0A947D2H2-F1
#
_entry.id   AF-A0A947D2H2-F1
#
_cell.length_a   1.000
_cell.length_b   1.000
_cell.length_c   1.000
_cell.angle_alpha   90.00
_cell.angle_beta   90.00
_cell.angle_gamma   90.00
#
_symmetry.space_group_name_H-M   'P 1'
#
loop_
_entity.id
_entity.type
_entity.pdbx_description
1 polymer ?
#
loop_
_entity_poly.entity_id
_entity_poly.type
_entity_poly.pdbx_seq_one_letter_code
_entity_poly.pdbx_strand_id
1 'polypeptide(L)'
;MRPVSRTYDALIYGLAVAAAASLAFITLAIVADVMVRNLGGRPFRWTSATVEYVLLFSTMAGSPWLVRNGGHVAITTFIEMLPKALHDALGRLVILSCAAISGLIAWRALALALEEYRSGSLDMRSITLPGWLTYAMIGVGMALIALELLRLIAVGRVRAGEGERH
;
A
#
# COMPACT_ATOMS: atom_id res chain seq x y z
N MET A 1 -24.28 8.87 10.06
CA MET A 1 -23.06 8.28 9.45
C MET A 1 -23.44 6.96 8.79
N ARG A 2 -23.29 6.85 7.47
CA ARG A 2 -23.89 5.78 6.65
C ARG A 2 -23.18 4.43 6.89
N PRO A 3 -23.89 3.29 7.04
CA PRO A 3 -23.30 1.99 7.39
C PRO A 3 -22.17 1.53 6.44
N VAL A 4 -22.21 1.97 5.17
CA VAL A 4 -21.20 1.71 4.14
C VAL A 4 -19.79 2.17 4.53
N SER A 5 -19.66 3.31 5.22
CA SER A 5 -18.33 3.79 5.62
C SER A 5 -17.71 2.94 6.73
N ARG A 6 -18.53 2.30 7.55
CA ARG A 6 -18.08 1.53 8.71
C ARG A 6 -17.47 0.19 8.28
N THR A 7 -18.08 -0.47 7.30
CA THR A 7 -17.56 -1.73 6.74
C THR A 7 -16.24 -1.51 6.00
N TYR A 8 -16.14 -0.43 5.21
CA TYR A 8 -14.90 -0.07 4.52
C TYR A 8 -13.77 0.30 5.48
N ASP A 9 -14.08 1.05 6.53
CA ASP A 9 -13.10 1.40 7.57
C ASP A 9 -12.61 0.15 8.32
N ALA A 10 -13.50 -0.79 8.63
CA ALA A 10 -13.14 -2.07 9.24
C ALA A 10 -12.27 -2.93 8.31
N LEU A 11 -12.56 -2.94 7.01
CA LEU A 11 -11.75 -3.63 6.00
C LEU A 11 -10.33 -3.07 5.97
N ILE A 12 -10.16 -1.75 5.83
CA ILE A 12 -8.84 -1.10 5.82
C ILE A 12 -8.07 -1.42 7.11
N TYR A 13 -8.73 -1.34 8.27
CA TYR A 13 -8.08 -1.64 9.54
C TYR A 13 -7.67 -3.12 9.62
N GLY A 14 -8.50 -4.03 9.15
CA GLY A 14 -8.17 -5.46 9.04
C GLY A 14 -6.96 -5.70 8.14
N LEU A 15 -6.88 -5.03 6.98
CA LEU A 15 -5.71 -5.10 6.11
C LEU A 15 -4.45 -4.54 6.78
N ALA A 16 -4.57 -3.45 7.54
CA ALA A 16 -3.43 -2.87 8.27
C ALA A 16 -2.91 -3.81 9.37
N VAL A 17 -3.80 -4.47 10.11
CA VAL A 17 -3.42 -5.47 11.11
C VAL A 17 -2.76 -6.68 10.44
N ALA A 18 -3.30 -7.14 9.32
CA ALA A 18 -2.70 -8.23 8.55
C ALA A 18 -1.32 -7.84 8.00
N ALA A 19 -1.15 -6.61 7.51
CA ALA A 19 0.14 -6.06 7.10
C ALA A 19 1.14 -6.06 8.27
N ALA A 20 0.78 -5.51 9.43
CA ALA A 20 1.66 -5.50 10.60
C ALA A 20 2.04 -6.91 11.07
N ALA A 21 1.08 -7.83 11.12
CA ALA A 21 1.32 -9.22 11.51
C ALA A 21 2.25 -9.93 10.51
N SER A 22 2.05 -9.72 9.22
CA SER A 22 2.89 -10.30 8.17
C SER A 22 4.31 -9.74 8.17
N LEU A 23 4.48 -8.44 8.45
CA LEU A 23 5.78 -7.80 8.65
C LEU A 23 6.52 -8.39 9.86
N ALA A 24 5.85 -8.55 11.00
CA ALA A 24 6.43 -9.19 12.19
C ALA A 24 6.85 -10.64 11.89
N PHE A 25 6.02 -11.39 11.19
CA PHE A 25 6.31 -12.76 10.79
C PHE A 25 7.58 -12.87 9.93
N ILE A 26 7.73 -12.03 8.89
CA ILE A 26 8.92 -12.10 8.04
C ILE A 26 10.18 -11.65 8.77
N THR A 27 10.09 -10.69 9.70
CA THR A 27 11.23 -10.28 10.51
C THR A 27 11.73 -11.47 11.33
N LEU A 28 10.82 -12.20 11.99
CA LEU A 28 11.17 -13.41 12.73
C LEU A 28 11.72 -14.52 11.82
N ALA A 29 11.12 -14.71 10.64
CA ALA A 29 11.57 -15.71 9.68
C ALA A 29 12.99 -15.43 9.17
N ILE A 30 13.31 -14.18 8.86
CA ILE A 30 14.66 -13.76 8.43
C ILE A 30 15.65 -13.96 9.57
N VAL A 31 15.31 -13.56 10.80
CA VAL A 31 16.19 -13.76 11.97
C VAL A 31 16.48 -15.25 12.18
N ALA A 32 15.47 -16.12 12.09
CA ALA A 32 15.66 -17.56 12.19
C ALA A 32 16.55 -18.11 11.06
N ASP A 33 16.34 -17.68 9.81
CA ASP A 33 17.15 -18.10 8.66
C ASP A 33 18.62 -17.68 8.81
N VAL A 34 18.86 -16.45 9.29
CA VAL A 34 20.21 -15.94 9.60
C VAL A 34 20.85 -16.75 10.72
N MET A 35 20.12 -17.10 11.78
CA MET A 35 20.65 -17.94 12.87
C MET A 35 21.08 -19.32 12.36
N VAL A 36 20.24 -19.97 11.56
CA VAL A 36 20.55 -21.30 10.97
C VAL A 36 21.80 -21.23 10.08
N ARG A 37 21.96 -20.18 9.28
CA ARG A 37 23.18 -19.98 8.47
C ARG A 37 24.42 -19.81 9.33
N ASN A 38 24.34 -19.02 10.40
CA ASN A 38 25.47 -18.76 11.30
C ASN A 38 25.89 -20.01 12.09
N LEU A 39 24.96 -20.91 12.37
CA LEU A 39 25.21 -22.20 13.04
C LEU A 39 25.73 -23.30 12.07
N GLY A 40 26.02 -22.96 10.82
CA GLY A 40 26.53 -23.91 9.81
C GLY A 40 25.46 -24.77 9.13
N GLY A 41 24.17 -24.46 9.34
CA GLY A 41 23.05 -25.12 8.68
C GLY A 41 22.85 -24.66 7.23
N ARG A 42 22.16 -25.49 6.43
CA ARG A 42 21.78 -25.12 5.05
C ARG A 42 20.58 -24.16 5.09
N PRO A 43 20.67 -22.97 4.47
CA PRO A 43 19.55 -22.03 4.46
C PRO A 43 18.35 -22.57 3.68
N PHE A 44 17.15 -22.11 4.07
CA PHE A 44 15.92 -22.50 3.42
C PHE A 44 15.79 -21.73 2.10
N ARG A 45 15.75 -22.45 0.96
CA ARG A 45 15.62 -21.84 -0.38
C ARG A 45 14.30 -21.07 -0.55
N TRP A 46 13.29 -21.41 0.24
CA TRP A 46 11.95 -20.85 0.19
C TRP A 46 11.82 -19.49 0.89
N THR A 47 12.72 -19.17 1.83
CA THR A 47 12.65 -17.96 2.65
C THR A 47 12.70 -16.71 1.79
N SER A 48 13.60 -16.67 0.81
CA SER A 48 13.80 -15.48 -0.05
C SER A 48 12.54 -15.10 -0.83
N ALA A 49 11.93 -16.07 -1.51
CA ALA A 49 10.71 -15.81 -2.28
C ALA A 49 9.55 -15.46 -1.33
N THR A 50 9.37 -16.21 -0.23
CA THR A 50 8.29 -15.95 0.73
C THR A 50 8.38 -14.53 1.29
N VAL A 51 9.58 -14.07 1.67
CA VAL A 51 9.80 -12.72 2.18
C VAL A 51 9.44 -11.66 1.14
N GLU A 52 9.83 -11.84 -0.12
CA GLU A 52 9.51 -10.89 -1.20
C GLU A 52 8.00 -10.72 -1.39
N TYR A 53 7.25 -11.83 -1.46
CA TYR A 53 5.80 -11.79 -1.62
C TYR A 53 5.08 -11.25 -0.39
N VAL A 54 5.51 -11.63 0.82
CA VAL A 54 4.89 -11.16 2.05
C VAL A 54 5.19 -9.68 2.31
N LEU A 55 6.39 -9.19 1.97
CA LEU A 55 6.70 -7.75 1.98
C LEU A 55 5.80 -6.99 1.02
N LEU A 56 5.61 -7.50 -0.20
CA LEU A 56 4.71 -6.90 -1.18
C LEU A 56 3.28 -6.85 -0.63
N PHE A 57 2.79 -7.95 -0.04
CA PHE A 57 1.47 -8.02 0.57
C PHE A 57 1.33 -6.99 1.70
N SER A 58 2.26 -6.99 2.64
CA SER A 58 2.28 -6.06 3.77
C SER A 58 2.26 -4.61 3.31
N THR A 59 3.06 -4.28 2.30
CA THR A 59 3.14 -2.91 1.77
C THR A 59 1.81 -2.51 1.13
N MET A 60 1.27 -3.34 0.23
CA MET A 60 0.03 -3.03 -0.47
C MET A 60 -1.17 -3.00 0.50
N ALA A 61 -1.23 -3.91 1.47
CA ALA A 61 -2.30 -3.99 2.44
C ALA A 61 -2.26 -2.85 3.48
N GLY A 62 -1.07 -2.44 3.94
CA GLY A 62 -0.92 -1.34 4.89
C GLY A 62 -1.06 0.05 4.25
N SER A 63 -0.80 0.17 2.95
CA SER A 63 -0.77 1.45 2.23
C SER A 63 -2.04 2.31 2.34
N PRO A 64 -3.29 1.78 2.27
CA PRO A 64 -4.48 2.62 2.31
C PRO A 64 -4.70 3.23 3.70
N TRP A 65 -4.40 2.46 4.75
CA TRP A 65 -4.45 2.95 6.13
C TRP A 65 -3.39 4.03 6.38
N LEU A 66 -2.19 3.83 5.83
CA LEU A 66 -1.10 4.81 5.96
C LEU A 66 -1.43 6.11 5.23
N VAL A 67 -2.02 6.07 4.03
CA VAL A 67 -2.47 7.26 3.29
C VAL A 67 -3.55 8.01 4.08
N ARG A 68 -4.47 7.30 4.72
CA ARG A 68 -5.50 7.91 5.57
C ARG A 68 -4.91 8.65 6.77
N ASN A 69 -3.90 8.08 7.42
CA ASN A 69 -3.33 8.63 8.65
C ASN A 69 -2.20 9.65 8.38
N GLY A 70 -1.38 9.44 7.35
CA GLY A 70 -0.19 10.24 7.04
C GLY A 70 -0.34 11.15 5.82
N GLY A 71 -1.37 10.97 4.99
CA GLY A 71 -1.62 11.81 3.81
C GLY A 71 -1.86 13.27 4.17
N HIS A 72 -2.36 13.54 5.38
CA HIS A 72 -2.52 14.90 5.88
C HIS A 72 -1.18 15.59 6.15
N VAL A 73 -0.28 14.89 6.84
CA VAL A 73 0.99 15.44 7.33
C VAL A 73 1.97 15.71 6.19
N ALA A 74 2.04 14.80 5.20
CA ALA A 74 2.96 14.97 4.07
C ALA A 74 2.60 16.19 3.20
N ILE A 75 1.32 16.53 3.10
CA ILE A 75 0.82 17.63 2.29
C ILE A 75 0.93 18.95 3.04
N THR A 76 0.70 18.98 4.35
CA THR A 76 0.84 20.19 5.16
C THR A 76 2.27 20.71 5.15
N THR A 77 3.27 19.84 5.35
CA THR A 77 4.69 20.28 5.39
C THR A 77 5.15 20.94 4.09
N PHE A 78 4.67 20.50 2.92
CA PHE A 78 5.11 21.05 1.64
C PHE A 78 4.40 22.37 1.27
N ILE A 79 3.18 22.59 1.79
CA ILE A 79 2.32 23.71 1.39
C ILE A 79 2.22 24.77 2.51
N GLU A 80 2.70 24.50 3.72
CA GLU A 80 2.75 25.43 4.86
C GLU A 80 3.49 26.75 4.57
N MET A 81 4.35 26.80 3.55
CA MET A 81 5.04 28.02 3.12
C MET A 81 4.18 28.94 2.22
N LEU A 82 2.95 28.55 1.86
CA LEU A 82 2.10 29.28 0.90
C LEU A 82 0.93 30.06 1.53
N PRO A 83 0.44 31.12 0.85
CA PRO A 83 -0.75 31.87 1.26
C PRO A 83 -2.00 30.98 1.33
N LYS A 84 -2.86 31.21 2.34
CA LYS A 84 -4.07 30.40 2.65
C LYS A 84 -4.99 30.11 1.45
N ALA A 85 -5.11 31.03 0.49
CA ALA A 85 -5.96 30.85 -0.68
C ALA A 85 -5.38 29.87 -1.71
N LEU A 86 -4.05 29.84 -1.88
CA LEU A 86 -3.36 28.97 -2.81
C LEU A 86 -3.12 27.57 -2.21
N HIS A 87 -3.02 27.51 -0.88
CA HIS A 87 -2.88 26.29 -0.09
C HIS A 87 -3.98 25.25 -0.40
N ASP A 88 -5.24 25.66 -0.34
CA ASP A 88 -6.39 24.77 -0.56
C ASP A 88 -6.51 24.28 -2.02
N ALA A 89 -6.11 25.10 -2.99
CA ALA A 89 -6.20 24.78 -4.41
C ALA A 89 -5.07 23.82 -4.81
N LEU A 90 -3.83 24.11 -4.41
CA LEU A 90 -2.68 23.27 -4.70
C LEU A 90 -2.75 21.93 -3.95
N GLY A 91 -3.18 21.92 -2.68
CA GLY A 91 -3.36 20.67 -1.94
C GLY A 91 -4.35 19.73 -2.63
N ARG A 92 -5.47 20.28 -3.13
CA ARG A 92 -6.44 19.50 -3.93
C ARG A 92 -5.85 19.02 -5.25
N LEU A 93 -5.08 19.85 -5.95
CA LEU A 93 -4.44 19.48 -7.22
C LEU A 93 -3.45 18.32 -7.03
N VAL A 94 -2.64 18.37 -5.97
CA VAL A 94 -1.65 17.32 -5.65
C VAL A 94 -2.33 16.00 -5.32
N ILE A 95 -3.38 16.01 -4.48
CA ILE A 95 -4.10 14.77 -4.15
C ILE A 95 -4.77 14.20 -5.41
N LEU A 96 -5.32 15.06 -6.27
CA LEU A 96 -5.94 14.64 -7.52
C LEU A 96 -4.93 14.01 -8.49
N SER A 97 -3.73 14.59 -8.62
CA SER A 97 -2.67 14.05 -9.47
C SER A 97 -2.15 12.73 -8.91
N CYS A 98 -1.94 12.62 -7.61
CA CYS A 98 -1.60 11.35 -6.95
C CYS A 98 -2.68 10.28 -7.19
N ALA A 99 -3.96 10.62 -7.00
CA ALA A 99 -5.07 9.71 -7.23
C ALA A 99 -5.13 9.22 -8.69
N ALA A 100 -4.90 10.11 -9.65
CA ALA A 100 -4.87 9.78 -11.07
C ALA A 100 -3.70 8.84 -11.42
N ILE A 101 -2.51 9.13 -10.91
CA ILE A 101 -1.31 8.29 -11.12
C ILE A 101 -1.51 6.91 -10.49
N SER A 102 -1.96 6.84 -9.22
CA SER A 102 -2.24 5.58 -8.55
C SER A 102 -3.32 4.77 -9.29
N GLY A 103 -4.37 5.43 -9.78
CA GLY A 103 -5.41 4.79 -10.58
C GLY A 103 -4.90 4.25 -11.92
N LEU A 104 -4.03 4.99 -12.61
CA LEU A 104 -3.39 4.54 -13.85
C LEU A 104 -2.51 3.31 -13.61
N ILE A 105 -1.70 3.32 -12.54
CA ILE A 105 -0.86 2.18 -12.15
C ILE A 105 -1.73 0.99 -11.81
N ALA A 106 -2.80 1.18 -11.04
CA ALA A 106 -3.74 0.11 -10.68
C ALA A 106 -4.35 -0.55 -11.93
N TRP A 107 -4.81 0.26 -12.88
CA TRP A 107 -5.36 -0.23 -14.14
C TRP A 107 -4.34 -1.04 -14.94
N ARG A 108 -3.12 -0.52 -15.11
CA ARG A 108 -2.06 -1.20 -15.86
C ARG A 108 -1.61 -2.49 -15.17
N ALA A 109 -1.48 -2.48 -13.84
CA ALA A 109 -1.11 -3.66 -13.08
C ALA A 109 -2.19 -4.75 -13.15
N LEU A 110 -3.48 -4.40 -13.06
CA LEU A 110 -4.57 -5.37 -13.23
C LEU A 110 -4.66 -5.91 -14.67
N ALA A 111 -4.42 -5.07 -15.68
CA ALA A 111 -4.36 -5.52 -17.06
C ALA A 111 -3.22 -6.54 -17.27
N LEU A 112 -2.04 -6.28 -16.72
CA LEU A 112 -0.91 -7.22 -16.75
C LEU A 112 -1.22 -8.50 -15.97
N ALA A 113 -1.89 -8.41 -14.82
CA ALA A 113 -2.31 -9.58 -14.05
C ALA A 113 -3.25 -10.49 -14.86
N LEU A 114 -4.19 -9.91 -15.60
CA LEU A 114 -5.11 -10.65 -16.47
C LEU A 114 -4.40 -11.27 -17.67
N GLU A 115 -3.43 -10.56 -18.25
CA GLU A 115 -2.62 -11.08 -19.35
C GLU A 115 -1.76 -12.28 -18.92
N GLU A 116 -1.10 -12.16 -17.76
CA GLU A 116 -0.32 -13.24 -17.15
C GLU A 116 -1.19 -14.44 -16.75
N TYR A 117 -2.39 -14.18 -16.22
CA TYR A 117 -3.36 -15.21 -15.91
C TYR A 117 -3.80 -15.99 -17.16
N ARG A 118 -3.99 -15.31 -18.29
CA ARG A 118 -4.36 -15.93 -19.57
C ARG A 118 -3.20 -16.65 -20.25
N SER A 119 -2.00 -16.09 -20.16
CA SER A 119 -0.79 -16.67 -20.76
C SER A 119 -0.33 -17.93 -20.03
N GLY A 120 -0.80 -18.16 -18.79
CA GLY A 120 -0.36 -19.29 -17.96
C GLY A 120 1.13 -19.21 -17.61
N SER A 121 1.71 -18.02 -17.77
CA SER A 121 3.13 -17.74 -17.51
C SER A 121 3.41 -17.99 -16.04
N LEU A 122 4.26 -18.98 -15.78
CA LEU A 122 4.85 -19.18 -14.47
C LEU A 122 6.07 -18.30 -14.39
N ASP A 123 6.07 -17.37 -13.43
CA ASP A 123 7.24 -16.54 -13.18
C ASP A 123 8.35 -17.47 -12.65
N MET A 124 9.45 -17.56 -13.40
CA MET A 124 10.52 -18.53 -13.15
C MET A 124 11.44 -18.00 -12.05
N ARG A 125 10.93 -18.00 -10.81
CA ARG A 125 11.68 -17.73 -9.59
C ARG A 125 11.91 -19.02 -8.80
N SER A 126 12.72 -18.96 -7.73
CA SER A 126 13.08 -20.11 -6.89
C SER A 126 11.88 -20.86 -6.26
N ILE A 127 10.67 -20.29 -6.36
CA ILE A 127 9.38 -20.94 -6.14
C ILE A 127 8.52 -20.60 -7.37
N THR A 128 7.95 -21.60 -8.03
CA THR A 128 6.95 -21.45 -9.09
C THR A 128 5.65 -20.92 -8.49
N LEU A 129 5.55 -19.60 -8.35
CA LEU A 129 4.32 -18.92 -8.00
C LEU A 129 3.72 -18.29 -9.27
N PRO A 130 2.39 -18.17 -9.35
CA PRO A 130 1.76 -17.58 -10.52
C PRO A 130 2.13 -16.10 -10.64
N GLY A 131 2.69 -15.66 -11.77
CA GLY A 131 3.13 -14.28 -11.96
C GLY A 131 2.00 -13.25 -11.81
N TRP A 132 0.76 -13.66 -12.11
CA TRP A 132 -0.43 -12.83 -11.96
C TRP A 132 -0.69 -12.36 -10.53
N LEU A 133 -0.24 -13.11 -9.51
CA LEU A 133 -0.51 -12.78 -8.10
C LEU A 133 0.18 -11.48 -7.69
N THR A 134 1.44 -11.29 -8.11
CA THR A 134 2.22 -10.07 -7.85
C THR A 134 1.53 -8.84 -8.43
N TYR A 135 1.15 -8.92 -9.71
CA TYR A 135 0.48 -7.82 -10.41
C TYR A 135 -0.91 -7.54 -9.86
N ALA A 136 -1.65 -8.58 -9.44
CA ALA A 136 -2.95 -8.44 -8.80
C ALA A 136 -2.81 -7.71 -7.46
N MET A 137 -1.82 -8.06 -6.63
CA MET A 137 -1.58 -7.40 -5.34
C MET A 137 -1.25 -5.92 -5.50
N ILE A 138 -0.37 -5.58 -6.46
CA ILE A 138 -0.05 -4.20 -6.80
C ILE A 138 -1.29 -3.46 -7.31
N GLY A 139 -2.03 -4.08 -8.23
CA GLY A 139 -3.24 -3.51 -8.81
C GLY A 139 -4.31 -3.18 -7.77
N VAL A 140 -4.60 -4.13 -6.87
CA VAL A 140 -5.57 -3.95 -5.80
C VAL A 140 -5.10 -2.93 -4.78
N GLY A 141 -3.82 -2.98 -4.35
CA GLY A 141 -3.27 -2.00 -3.40
C GLY A 141 -3.33 -0.57 -3.94
N MET A 142 -2.90 -0.36 -5.18
CA MET A 142 -2.93 0.95 -5.84
C MET A 142 -4.37 1.45 -6.08
N ALA A 143 -5.31 0.56 -6.38
CA ALA A 143 -6.72 0.91 -6.49
C ALA A 143 -7.29 1.39 -5.14
N LEU A 144 -6.95 0.71 -4.04
CA LEU A 144 -7.37 1.13 -2.70
C LEU A 144 -6.78 2.49 -2.30
N ILE A 145 -5.52 2.75 -2.64
CA ILE A 145 -4.90 4.07 -2.43
C ILE A 145 -5.64 5.14 -3.22
N ALA A 146 -5.90 4.91 -4.52
CA ALA A 146 -6.61 5.87 -5.35
C ALA A 146 -8.01 6.20 -4.79
N LEU A 147 -8.73 5.17 -4.31
CA LEU A 147 -10.03 5.34 -3.66
C LEU A 147 -9.94 6.17 -2.37
N GLU A 148 -8.93 5.95 -1.52
CA GLU A 148 -8.77 6.71 -0.28
C GLU A 148 -8.38 8.17 -0.58
N LEU A 149 -7.54 8.43 -1.58
CA LEU A 149 -7.21 9.79 -2.03
C LEU A 149 -8.44 10.54 -2.57
N LEU A 150 -9.28 9.87 -3.38
CA LEU A 150 -10.54 10.44 -3.85
C LEU A 150 -11.50 10.72 -2.70
N ARG A 151 -11.55 9.84 -1.69
CA ARG A 151 -12.35 10.04 -0.48
C ARG A 151 -11.86 11.25 0.33
N LEU A 152 -10.55 11.44 0.47
CA LEU A 152 -9.97 12.61 1.15
C LEU A 152 -10.41 13.92 0.49
N ILE A 153 -10.45 13.96 -0.85
CA ILE A 153 -10.99 15.10 -1.61
C ILE A 153 -12.48 15.27 -1.35
N ALA A 154 -13.27 14.19 -1.45
CA ALA A 154 -14.73 14.24 -1.34
C ALA A 154 -15.24 14.65 0.05
N VAL A 155 -14.54 14.26 1.12
CA VAL A 155 -14.88 14.66 2.50
C VAL A 155 -14.40 16.09 2.79
N GLY A 156 -13.66 16.73 1.87
CA GLY A 156 -13.14 18.08 2.05
C GLY A 156 -12.09 18.19 3.15
N ARG A 157 -11.51 17.06 3.58
CA ARG A 157 -10.54 17.03 4.68
C ARG A 157 -9.23 17.70 4.36
N VAL A 158 -8.96 18.02 3.09
CA VAL A 158 -7.74 18.72 2.60
C VAL A 158 -7.37 19.97 3.43
N ARG A 159 -8.34 20.55 4.16
CA ARG A 159 -8.09 21.53 5.22
C ARG A 159 -7.77 20.85 6.56
N ALA A 160 -6.50 20.61 6.85
CA ALA A 160 -6.06 20.66 8.25
C ALA A 160 -4.60 21.12 8.34
N GLY A 161 -4.40 22.42 8.18
CA GLY A 161 -3.25 23.15 8.73
C GLY A 161 -3.62 23.88 10.02
N GLU A 162 -4.71 23.50 10.69
CA GLU A 162 -5.11 24.07 11.98
C GLU A 162 -5.07 22.99 13.06
N GLY A 163 -3.99 22.99 13.85
CA GLY A 163 -4.11 22.67 15.26
C GLY A 163 -3.35 21.45 15.81
N GLU A 164 -2.10 21.20 15.43
CA GLU A 164 -1.15 20.62 16.40
C GLU A 164 -0.48 21.75 17.17
N ARG A 165 -1.25 22.36 18.09
CA ARG A 165 -0.70 23.03 19.27
C ARG A 165 -1.05 22.14 20.47
N HIS A 166 -0.22 21.15 20.74
CA HIS A 166 -0.07 20.56 22.06
C HIS A 166 1.40 20.36 22.34
#